data_AF-A0A328B2B7-F1
#
_entry.id   AF-A0A328B2B7-F1
#
_cell.length_a   1.000
_cell.length_b   1.000
_cell.length_c   1.000
_cell.angle_alpha   90.00
_cell.angle_beta   90.00
_cell.angle_gamma   90.00
#
_symmetry.space_group_name_H-M   'P 1'
#
loop_
_entity.id
_entity.type
_entity.pdbx_description
1 polymer ?
#
loop_
_entity_poly.entity_id
_entity_poly.type
_entity_poly.pdbx_seq_one_letter_code
_entity_poly.pdbx_strand_id
1 'polypeptide(L)'
;MSDPIRIWIEASHHAAFGCGGWAFVRAEGAALSGVAGGERHTRAGRMGLAGLAAALQGLPKDAALEIRTSDAGAAGVARRLAGIAAGEDPPTEDLDLWAQITTALKDRPARVLKVAVEPRTPGAFAAAWAELARDKAKAAGPFASAIPKPNLAKAWVASD
;
A
#
# COMPACT_ATOMS: atom_id res chain seq x y z
N MET A 1 -3.73 -23.45 10.23
CA MET A 1 -3.37 -22.38 9.27
C MET A 1 -3.30 -21.09 10.07
N SER A 2 -2.19 -20.37 9.99
CA SER A 2 -2.05 -19.06 10.65
C SER A 2 -2.99 -18.04 10.02
N ASP A 3 -3.52 -17.12 10.81
CA ASP A 3 -4.34 -16.03 10.28
C ASP A 3 -3.54 -15.21 9.24
N PRO A 4 -4.17 -14.80 8.13
CA PRO A 4 -3.49 -14.00 7.13
C PRO A 4 -3.07 -12.65 7.69
N ILE A 5 -1.91 -12.17 7.25
CA ILE A 5 -1.46 -10.81 7.52
C ILE A 5 -2.38 -9.87 6.74
N ARG A 6 -3.06 -8.98 7.45
CA ARG A 6 -3.96 -7.99 6.85
C ARG A 6 -3.19 -6.70 6.60
N ILE A 7 -3.30 -6.16 5.41
CA ILE A 7 -2.62 -4.96 4.97
C ILE A 7 -3.66 -4.00 4.40
N TRP A 8 -3.75 -2.80 4.94
CA TRP A 8 -4.49 -1.68 4.35
C TRP A 8 -3.50 -0.75 3.68
N ILE A 9 -3.74 -0.41 2.42
CA ILE A 9 -2.87 0.45 1.63
C ILE A 9 -3.73 1.55 1.02
N GLU A 10 -3.30 2.79 1.15
CA GLU A 10 -3.94 3.91 0.46
C GLU A 10 -2.90 4.83 -0.15
N ALA A 11 -3.33 5.53 -1.21
CA ALA A 11 -2.52 6.48 -1.95
C ALA A 11 -3.29 7.78 -2.15
N SER A 12 -2.55 8.90 -2.21
CA SER A 12 -3.08 10.23 -2.49
C SER A 12 -2.18 10.91 -3.50
N HIS A 13 -2.74 11.42 -4.59
CA HIS A 13 -2.01 12.13 -5.64
C HIS A 13 -2.65 13.51 -5.87
N HIS A 14 -1.82 14.53 -6.02
CA HIS A 14 -2.27 15.88 -6.35
C HIS A 14 -1.81 16.24 -7.76
N ALA A 15 -2.69 16.05 -8.74
CA ALA A 15 -2.37 16.25 -10.16
C ALA A 15 -1.73 17.62 -10.47
N ALA A 16 -2.26 18.72 -9.91
CA ALA A 16 -1.74 20.06 -10.18
C ALA A 16 -0.30 20.30 -9.68
N PHE A 17 0.15 19.58 -8.64
CA PHE A 17 1.51 19.71 -8.10
C PHE A 17 2.41 18.54 -8.50
N GLY A 18 1.86 17.51 -9.16
CA GLY A 18 2.58 16.29 -9.52
C GLY A 18 3.11 15.49 -8.33
N CYS A 19 2.70 15.79 -7.10
CA CYS A 19 3.16 15.12 -5.90
C CYS A 19 2.19 14.04 -5.43
N GLY A 20 2.72 13.04 -4.75
CA GLY A 20 1.95 11.89 -4.26
C GLY A 20 2.45 11.40 -2.91
N GLY A 21 1.57 10.70 -2.21
CA GLY A 21 1.85 10.01 -0.97
C GLY A 21 1.16 8.66 -0.95
N TRP A 22 1.69 7.74 -0.18
CA TRP A 22 1.15 6.43 0.10
C TRP A 22 1.34 6.13 1.58
N ALA A 23 0.49 5.26 2.12
CA ALA A 23 0.71 4.69 3.43
C ALA A 23 0.14 3.29 3.50
N PHE A 24 0.67 2.50 4.41
CA PHE A 24 0.06 1.23 4.78
C PHE A 24 -0.03 1.05 6.29
N VAL A 25 -1.01 0.27 6.69
CA VAL A 25 -1.12 -0.34 8.02
C VAL A 25 -1.10 -1.85 7.83
N ARG A 26 -0.32 -2.55 8.64
CA ARG A 26 -0.23 -4.01 8.65
C ARG A 26 -0.61 -4.54 10.03
N ALA A 27 -1.47 -5.56 10.05
CA ALA A 27 -1.81 -6.33 11.23
C ALA A 27 -1.29 -7.76 11.09
N GLU A 28 -0.42 -8.16 12.03
CA GLU A 28 0.10 -9.51 12.20
C GLU A 28 -0.40 -10.04 13.56
N GLY A 29 -1.59 -10.63 13.57
CA GLY A 29 -2.32 -10.88 14.82
C GLY A 29 -2.62 -9.57 15.56
N ALA A 30 -2.12 -9.44 16.79
CA ALA A 30 -2.25 -8.22 17.60
C ALA A 30 -1.17 -7.16 17.30
N ALA A 31 -0.11 -7.51 16.56
CA ALA A 31 0.97 -6.58 16.26
C ALA A 31 0.59 -5.65 15.10
N LEU A 32 0.74 -4.34 15.31
CA LEU A 32 0.55 -3.32 14.29
C LEU A 32 1.86 -2.68 13.85
N SER A 33 2.00 -2.51 12.56
CA SER A 33 3.05 -1.70 11.94
C SER A 33 2.48 -0.87 10.80
N GLY A 34 3.21 0.14 10.37
CA GLY A 34 2.82 0.95 9.24
C GLY A 34 3.91 1.93 8.85
N VAL A 35 3.93 2.30 7.58
CA VAL A 35 4.86 3.26 7.01
C VAL A 35 4.06 4.19 6.11
N ALA A 36 4.46 5.45 6.07
CA ALA A 36 3.94 6.44 5.13
C ALA A 36 5.12 7.01 4.33
N GLY A 37 4.93 7.21 3.04
CA GLY A 37 5.94 7.78 2.16
C GLY A 37 5.35 8.59 1.02
N GLY A 38 6.17 9.35 0.31
CA GLY A 38 5.70 10.22 -0.76
C GLY A 38 6.81 10.75 -1.65
N GLU A 39 6.41 11.19 -2.83
CA GLU A 39 7.28 11.68 -3.90
C GLU A 39 6.79 13.04 -4.40
N ARG A 40 7.73 13.95 -4.69
CA ARG A 40 7.40 15.29 -5.20
C ARG A 40 6.98 15.27 -6.67
N HIS A 41 7.53 14.36 -7.46
CA HIS A 41 7.29 14.25 -8.90
C HIS A 41 6.92 12.81 -9.23
N THR A 42 5.63 12.55 -9.35
CA THR A 42 5.08 11.21 -9.49
C THR A 42 3.70 11.22 -10.15
N ARG A 43 3.15 10.03 -10.36
CA ARG A 43 1.86 9.77 -11.00
C ARG A 43 0.98 8.94 -10.09
N ALA A 44 -0.34 9.09 -10.22
CA ALA A 44 -1.32 8.40 -9.36
C ALA A 44 -1.08 6.88 -9.29
N GLY A 45 -0.95 6.21 -10.44
CA GLY A 45 -0.72 4.76 -10.49
C GLY A 45 0.55 4.29 -9.78
N ARG A 46 1.63 5.10 -9.84
CA ARG A 46 2.91 4.77 -9.19
C ARG A 46 2.79 4.79 -7.67
N MET A 47 1.96 5.65 -7.09
CA MET A 47 1.81 5.74 -5.63
C MET A 47 1.14 4.50 -5.03
N GLY A 48 0.13 3.97 -5.69
CA GLY A 48 -0.48 2.69 -5.30
C GLY A 48 0.53 1.54 -5.33
N LEU A 49 1.31 1.45 -6.41
CA LEU A 49 2.37 0.44 -6.55
C LEU A 49 3.49 0.62 -5.52
N ALA A 50 3.90 1.85 -5.24
CA ALA A 50 4.94 2.15 -4.25
C ALA A 50 4.49 1.79 -2.84
N GLY A 51 3.25 2.14 -2.48
CA GLY A 51 2.64 1.74 -1.21
C GLY A 51 2.57 0.22 -1.06
N LEU A 52 2.18 -0.49 -2.12
CA LEU A 52 2.17 -1.96 -2.12
C LEU A 52 3.56 -2.56 -2.02
N ALA A 53 4.52 -2.09 -2.81
CA ALA A 53 5.89 -2.59 -2.76
C ALA A 53 6.49 -2.43 -1.36
N ALA A 54 6.31 -1.26 -0.73
CA ALA A 54 6.72 -1.00 0.65
C ALA A 54 6.00 -1.90 1.66
N ALA A 55 4.68 -2.07 1.50
CA ALA A 55 3.87 -2.90 2.39
C ALA A 55 4.22 -4.39 2.33
N LEU A 56 4.89 -4.84 1.27
CA LEU A 56 5.33 -6.24 1.11
C LEU A 56 6.72 -6.52 1.69
N GLN A 57 7.49 -5.48 2.05
CA GLN A 57 8.84 -5.64 2.58
C GLN A 57 8.85 -6.29 3.96
N GLY A 58 9.84 -7.15 4.21
CA GLY A 58 10.07 -7.78 5.51
C GLY A 58 9.01 -8.79 5.97
N LEU A 59 8.06 -9.15 5.11
CA LEU A 59 7.04 -10.17 5.42
C LEU A 59 7.66 -11.58 5.43
N PRO A 60 7.23 -12.48 6.35
CA PRO A 60 7.60 -13.89 6.30
C PRO A 60 7.24 -14.50 4.95
N LYS A 61 8.12 -15.34 4.38
CA LYS A 61 7.95 -15.88 3.02
C LYS A 61 6.61 -16.62 2.85
N ASP A 62 6.23 -17.41 3.83
CA ASP A 62 5.06 -18.30 3.78
C ASP A 62 3.77 -17.66 4.34
N ALA A 63 3.79 -16.36 4.68
CA ALA A 63 2.62 -15.70 5.23
C ALA A 63 1.55 -15.47 4.14
N ALA A 64 0.34 -15.96 4.39
CA ALA A 64 -0.82 -15.60 3.57
C ALA A 64 -1.18 -14.13 3.78
N LEU A 65 -1.51 -13.42 2.68
CA LEU A 65 -1.79 -11.98 2.70
C LEU A 65 -3.22 -11.68 2.33
N GLU A 66 -3.81 -10.72 3.04
CA GLU A 66 -5.03 -10.04 2.62
C GLU A 66 -4.76 -8.55 2.51
N ILE A 67 -4.74 -8.06 1.28
CA ILE A 67 -4.49 -6.66 0.94
C ILE A 67 -5.83 -5.99 0.66
N ARG A 68 -6.09 -4.87 1.33
CA ARG A 68 -7.30 -4.05 1.21
C ARG A 68 -6.92 -2.64 0.82
N THR A 69 -7.54 -2.11 -0.23
CA THR A 69 -7.22 -0.77 -0.75
C THR A 69 -8.37 -0.20 -1.55
N SER A 70 -8.51 1.12 -1.57
CA SER A 70 -9.37 1.82 -2.53
C SER A 70 -8.64 2.22 -3.81
N ASP A 71 -7.30 2.26 -3.79
CA ASP A 71 -6.46 2.69 -4.89
C ASP A 71 -6.53 1.72 -6.08
N ALA A 72 -6.73 2.27 -7.28
CA ALA A 72 -6.91 1.48 -8.49
C ALA A 72 -5.62 0.77 -8.95
N GLY A 73 -4.46 1.40 -8.75
CA GLY A 73 -3.17 0.83 -9.11
C GLY A 73 -2.86 -0.39 -8.26
N ALA A 74 -2.96 -0.26 -6.94
CA ALA A 74 -2.76 -1.36 -5.98
C ALA A 74 -3.81 -2.47 -6.16
N ALA A 75 -5.10 -2.13 -6.30
CA ALA A 75 -6.17 -3.10 -6.51
C ALA A 75 -6.01 -3.90 -7.82
N GLY A 76 -5.43 -3.29 -8.86
CA GLY A 76 -5.25 -3.90 -10.18
C GLY A 76 -4.12 -4.93 -10.26
N VAL A 77 -3.23 -5.01 -9.27
CA VAL A 77 -2.02 -5.84 -9.32
C VAL A 77 -2.32 -7.33 -9.50
N ALA A 78 -3.28 -7.87 -8.75
CA ALA A 78 -3.62 -9.29 -8.84
C ALA A 78 -4.10 -9.67 -10.26
N ARG A 79 -4.99 -8.85 -10.83
CA ARG A 79 -5.45 -9.02 -12.22
C ARG A 79 -4.29 -8.92 -13.21
N ARG A 80 -3.40 -7.93 -13.02
CA ARG A 80 -2.28 -7.70 -13.93
C ARG A 80 -1.29 -8.87 -13.93
N LEU A 81 -0.95 -9.40 -12.76
CA LEU A 81 -0.08 -10.58 -12.64
C LEU A 81 -0.71 -11.82 -13.29
N ALA A 82 -2.02 -12.03 -13.11
CA ALA A 82 -2.74 -13.12 -13.77
C ALA A 82 -2.75 -12.98 -15.30
N GLY A 83 -2.93 -11.76 -15.83
CA GLY A 83 -2.85 -11.46 -17.26
C GLY A 83 -1.47 -11.77 -17.85
N ILE A 84 -0.39 -11.36 -17.18
CA ILE A 84 0.98 -11.66 -17.59
C ILE A 84 1.23 -13.18 -17.61
N ALA A 85 0.78 -13.90 -16.59
CA ALA A 85 0.87 -15.36 -16.56
C ALA A 85 0.06 -16.04 -17.68
N ALA A 86 -0.99 -15.39 -18.17
CA ALA A 86 -1.80 -15.81 -19.31
C ALA A 86 -1.26 -15.32 -20.67
N GLY A 87 -0.11 -14.63 -20.71
CA GLY A 87 0.55 -14.18 -21.94
C GLY A 87 0.23 -12.75 -22.38
N GLU A 88 -0.42 -11.93 -21.55
CA GLU A 88 -0.51 -10.48 -21.81
C GLU A 88 0.88 -9.82 -21.73
N ASP A 89 1.08 -8.74 -22.51
CA ASP A 89 2.32 -7.98 -22.49
C ASP A 89 2.67 -7.50 -21.07
N PRO A 90 3.94 -7.57 -20.64
CA PRO A 90 4.35 -7.07 -19.33
C PRO A 90 4.22 -5.54 -19.23
N PRO A 91 4.17 -4.97 -18.01
CA PRO A 91 4.24 -3.52 -17.82
C PRO A 91 5.52 -2.96 -18.43
N THR A 92 5.44 -1.78 -19.05
CA THR A 92 6.59 -1.05 -19.61
C THR A 92 7.04 0.12 -18.74
N GLU A 93 6.29 0.41 -17.69
CA GLU A 93 6.53 1.52 -16.76
C GLU A 93 6.55 1.00 -15.31
N ASP A 94 7.11 1.78 -14.38
CA ASP A 94 7.27 1.40 -12.97
C ASP A 94 7.90 0.00 -12.77
N LEU A 95 8.83 -0.36 -13.66
CA LEU A 95 9.46 -1.69 -13.69
C LEU A 95 10.14 -2.04 -12.37
N ASP A 96 10.69 -1.02 -11.69
CA ASP A 96 11.29 -1.14 -10.36
C ASP A 96 10.28 -1.63 -9.32
N LEU A 97 9.07 -1.07 -9.32
CA LEU A 97 8.00 -1.45 -8.39
C LEU A 97 7.40 -2.80 -8.77
N TRP A 98 7.18 -3.06 -10.06
CA TRP A 98 6.70 -4.35 -10.54
C TRP A 98 7.65 -5.50 -10.21
N ALA A 99 8.97 -5.28 -10.33
CA ALA A 99 9.97 -6.27 -9.95
C ALA A 99 9.90 -6.57 -8.44
N GLN A 100 9.78 -5.55 -7.59
CA GLN A 100 9.65 -5.72 -6.14
C GLN A 100 8.37 -6.47 -5.76
N ILE A 101 7.23 -6.08 -6.33
CA ILE A 101 5.92 -6.69 -6.07
C ILE A 101 5.91 -8.15 -6.53
N THR A 102 6.35 -8.42 -7.76
CA THR A 102 6.35 -9.78 -8.32
C THR A 102 7.26 -10.70 -7.51
N THR A 103 8.43 -10.20 -7.09
CA THR A 103 9.36 -10.96 -6.24
C THR A 103 8.73 -11.25 -4.88
N ALA A 104 8.09 -10.26 -4.26
CA ALA A 104 7.51 -10.41 -2.92
C ALA A 104 6.22 -11.24 -2.88
N LEU A 105 5.51 -11.34 -4.00
CA LEU A 105 4.30 -12.17 -4.14
C LEU A 105 4.56 -13.56 -4.72
N LYS A 106 5.78 -13.81 -5.21
CA LYS A 106 6.14 -15.10 -5.79
C LYS A 106 5.88 -16.23 -4.79
N ASP A 107 5.13 -17.24 -5.24
CA ASP A 107 4.75 -18.43 -4.48
C ASP A 107 4.01 -18.15 -3.16
N ARG A 108 3.51 -16.92 -2.97
CA ARG A 108 2.82 -16.49 -1.75
C ARG A 108 1.31 -16.38 -1.98
N PRO A 109 0.47 -17.00 -1.14
CA PRO A 109 -0.98 -16.77 -1.20
C PRO A 109 -1.30 -15.31 -0.86
N ALA A 110 -1.87 -14.57 -1.81
CA ALA A 110 -2.25 -13.18 -1.61
C ALA A 110 -3.62 -12.90 -2.24
N ARG A 111 -4.51 -12.29 -1.46
CA ARG A 111 -5.80 -11.79 -1.93
C ARG A 111 -5.79 -10.26 -1.90
N VAL A 112 -6.04 -9.64 -3.05
CA VAL A 112 -6.18 -8.18 -3.17
C VAL A 112 -7.67 -7.84 -3.28
N LEU A 113 -8.16 -7.01 -2.37
CA LEU A 113 -9.56 -6.60 -2.26
C LEU A 113 -9.65 -5.10 -2.50
N LYS A 114 -10.41 -4.70 -3.53
CA LYS A 114 -10.81 -3.31 -3.69
C LYS A 114 -11.95 -3.03 -2.72
N VAL A 115 -11.73 -2.14 -1.76
CA VAL A 115 -12.71 -1.76 -0.73
C VAL A 115 -12.84 -0.24 -0.66
N ALA A 116 -14.02 0.26 -0.28
CA ALA A 116 -14.19 1.68 -0.03
C ALA A 116 -13.46 2.09 1.25
N VAL A 117 -12.99 3.34 1.31
CA VAL A 117 -12.44 3.92 2.53
C VAL A 117 -13.60 4.36 3.42
N GLU A 118 -13.90 3.55 4.43
CA GLU A 118 -14.92 3.89 5.43
C GLU A 118 -14.27 4.63 6.62
N PRO A 119 -14.93 5.67 7.17
CA PRO A 119 -14.44 6.33 8.38
C PRO A 119 -14.18 5.33 9.49
N ARG A 120 -13.27 5.66 10.41
CA ARG A 120 -13.05 4.83 11.61
C ARG A 120 -12.56 3.40 11.30
N THR A 121 -11.81 3.24 10.20
CA THR A 121 -11.15 1.98 9.83
C THR A 121 -9.63 2.18 9.65
N PRO A 122 -8.83 1.10 9.66
CA PRO A 122 -7.42 1.20 9.28
C PRO A 122 -7.20 1.72 7.85
N GLY A 123 -8.17 1.50 6.94
CA GLY A 123 -8.16 2.08 5.60
C GLY A 123 -8.23 3.61 5.64
N ALA A 124 -9.18 4.17 6.40
CA ALA A 124 -9.25 5.63 6.59
C ALA A 124 -8.02 6.20 7.29
N PHE A 125 -7.46 5.46 8.25
CA PHE A 125 -6.20 5.84 8.88
C PHE A 125 -5.05 5.87 7.87
N ALA A 126 -4.90 4.84 7.03
CA ALA A 126 -3.91 4.81 5.97
C ALA A 126 -4.12 5.96 4.97
N ALA A 127 -5.36 6.25 4.57
CA ALA A 127 -5.67 7.37 3.68
C ALA A 127 -5.20 8.71 4.26
N ALA A 128 -5.50 8.99 5.53
CA ALA A 128 -5.06 10.22 6.19
C ALA A 128 -3.52 10.34 6.25
N TRP A 129 -2.82 9.22 6.46
CA TRP A 129 -1.35 9.21 6.41
C TRP A 129 -0.78 9.37 5.00
N ALA A 130 -1.45 8.84 3.98
CA ALA A 130 -1.07 9.05 2.59
C ALA A 130 -1.21 10.53 2.18
N GLU A 131 -2.27 11.21 2.62
CA GLU A 131 -2.44 12.65 2.44
C GLU A 131 -1.35 13.45 3.16
N LEU A 132 -1.08 13.14 4.44
CA LEU A 132 0.01 13.77 5.17
C LEU A 132 1.37 13.57 4.47
N ALA A 133 1.64 12.37 3.97
CA ALA A 133 2.88 12.06 3.28
C ALA A 133 3.01 12.83 1.95
N ARG A 134 1.91 12.96 1.20
CA ARG A 134 1.84 13.79 -0.01
C ARG A 134 2.15 15.25 0.29
N ASP A 135 1.58 15.80 1.36
CA ASP A 135 1.77 17.20 1.73
C ASP A 135 3.21 17.45 2.21
N LYS A 136 3.80 16.50 2.94
CA LYS A 136 5.24 16.51 3.26
C LYS A 136 6.10 16.42 1.99
N ALA A 137 5.74 15.56 1.04
CA ALA A 137 6.48 15.42 -0.21
C ALA A 137 6.46 16.70 -1.05
N LYS A 138 5.29 17.36 -1.08
CA LYS A 138 5.13 18.68 -1.67
C LYS A 138 6.03 19.71 -0.99
N ALA A 139 6.05 19.77 0.34
CA ALA A 139 6.80 20.79 1.08
C ALA A 139 8.32 20.57 1.02
N ALA A 140 8.79 19.35 1.28
CA ALA A 140 10.19 19.06 1.60
C ALA A 140 10.88 18.05 0.67
N GLY A 141 10.20 17.53 -0.36
CA GLY A 141 10.75 16.50 -1.24
C GLY A 141 10.48 15.07 -0.74
N PRO A 142 11.09 14.04 -1.33
CA PRO A 142 10.80 12.64 -1.01
C PRO A 142 10.82 12.34 0.49
N PHE A 143 9.84 11.58 0.95
CA PHE A 143 9.63 11.28 2.38
C PHE A 143 9.30 9.80 2.55
N ALA A 144 9.82 9.18 3.60
CA ALA A 144 9.37 7.88 4.08
C ALA A 144 9.62 7.79 5.59
N SER A 145 8.63 7.36 6.37
CA SER A 145 8.77 7.20 7.81
C SER A 145 7.84 6.12 8.33
N ALA A 146 8.34 5.35 9.29
CA ALA A 146 7.46 4.52 10.12
C ALA A 146 6.41 5.38 10.82
N ILE A 147 5.19 4.89 10.87
CA ILE A 147 4.09 5.49 11.63
C ILE A 147 4.35 5.19 13.12
N PRO A 148 4.38 6.21 14.00
CA PRO A 148 4.64 5.99 15.43
C PRO A 148 3.62 5.04 16.07
N LYS A 149 4.08 4.13 16.95
CA LYS A 149 3.22 3.17 17.67
C LYS A 149 2.01 3.81 18.35
N PRO A 150 2.10 4.97 19.04
CA PRO A 150 0.95 5.61 19.65
C PRO A 150 -0.13 6.03 18.63
N ASN A 151 0.25 6.29 17.38
CA ASN A 151 -0.70 6.60 16.32
C ASN A 151 -1.28 5.32 15.72
N LEU A 152 -0.48 4.27 15.52
CA LEU A 152 -0.99 2.96 15.05
C LEU A 152 -2.07 2.39 15.98
N ALA A 153 -1.94 2.59 17.30
CA ALA A 153 -2.98 2.19 18.25
C ALA A 153 -4.35 2.78 17.92
N LYS A 154 -4.41 3.98 17.33
CA LYS A 154 -5.66 4.68 16.96
C LYS A 154 -6.32 4.10 15.70
N ALA A 155 -5.60 3.30 14.91
CA ALA A 155 -6.14 2.68 13.70
C ALA A 155 -7.31 1.71 14.00
N TRP A 156 -7.41 1.24 15.25
CA TRP A 156 -8.45 0.30 15.70
C TRP A 156 -9.48 0.86 16.69
N VAL A 157 -9.33 2.09 17.20
CA VAL A 157 -10.18 2.64 18.28
C VAL A 157 -11.58 3.07 17.80
N ALA A 158 -12.06 2.46 16.73
CA ALA A 158 -13.20 2.98 16.02
C ALA A 158 -14.11 1.88 15.42
N SER A 159 -13.85 0.62 15.79
CA SER A 159 -14.68 -0.54 15.51
C SER A 159 -15.04 -1.26 16.82
N ASP A 160 -15.79 -0.55 17.68
CA ASP A 160 -16.68 -1.13 18.70
C ASP A 160 -18.05 -0.43 18.55
#